data_AF-A0A5N6NJJ6-F1
#
_entry.id   AF-A0A5N6NJJ6-F1
#
_cell.length_a   1.000
_cell.length_b   1.000
_cell.length_c   1.000
_cell.angle_alpha   90.00
_cell.angle_beta   90.00
_cell.angle_gamma   90.00
#
_symmetry.space_group_name_H-M   'P 1'
#
loop_
_entity.id
_entity.type
_entity.pdbx_description
1 polymer ?
#
loop_
_entity_poly.entity_id
_entity_poly.type
_entity_poly.pdbx_seq_one_letter_code
_entity_poly.pdbx_strand_id
1 'polypeptide(L)'
;MKFGKRFRIKISIIMPEWERECMSYKNLKKQLNLMDPENRDEGFKQLLKNELVKMNDFFSKKEEEYKNRFQELKSEVAELDNDEDATYVIADLLQFHHKLVLLLHYHALNFDGFLKIIKKHKKKTGELFSLSFMQGDNKKLVFIANSLDKLLAECVGTLRLLV
;
A
#
# COMPACT_ATOMS: atom_id res chain seq x y z
N MET A 1 -22.40 -9.38 -1.99
CA MET A 1 -21.42 -8.28 -1.83
C MET A 1 -20.68 -8.00 -3.14
N LYS A 2 -20.60 -6.71 -3.55
CA LYS A 2 -19.93 -6.23 -4.78
C LYS A 2 -18.44 -5.88 -4.57
N PHE A 3 -17.85 -6.20 -3.41
CA PHE A 3 -16.50 -5.76 -3.03
C PHE A 3 -15.42 -6.13 -4.06
N GLY A 4 -15.28 -7.41 -4.43
CA GLY A 4 -14.23 -7.83 -5.37
C GLY A 4 -14.32 -7.16 -6.75
N LYS A 5 -15.53 -6.78 -7.20
CA LYS A 5 -15.70 -6.00 -8.44
C LYS A 5 -15.25 -4.56 -8.23
N ARG A 6 -15.68 -3.92 -7.13
CA ARG A 6 -15.29 -2.55 -6.77
C ARG A 6 -13.78 -2.42 -6.54
N PHE A 7 -13.16 -3.38 -5.86
CA PHE A 7 -11.72 -3.44 -5.60
C PHE A 7 -10.93 -3.39 -6.91
N ARG A 8 -11.25 -4.28 -7.87
CA ARG A 8 -10.58 -4.29 -9.17
C ARG A 8 -10.80 -2.99 -9.95
N ILE A 9 -12.04 -2.49 -10.01
CA ILE A 9 -12.36 -1.25 -10.72
C ILE A 9 -11.57 -0.06 -10.14
N LYS A 10 -11.47 0.03 -8.81
CA LYS A 10 -10.68 1.09 -8.18
C LYS A 10 -9.21 1.00 -8.54
N ILE A 11 -8.62 -0.19 -8.54
CA ILE A 11 -7.22 -0.37 -8.95
C ILE A 11 -7.01 0.06 -10.40
N SER A 12 -7.87 -0.40 -11.32
CA SER A 12 -7.73 -0.08 -12.74
C SER A 12 -7.90 1.41 -13.07
N ILE A 13 -8.65 2.15 -12.24
CA ILE A 13 -8.88 3.59 -12.44
C ILE A 13 -7.80 4.42 -11.75
N ILE A 14 -7.48 4.09 -10.49
CA ILE A 14 -6.62 4.94 -9.65
C ILE A 14 -5.14 4.66 -9.91
N MET A 15 -4.76 3.39 -10.08
CA MET A 15 -3.36 2.96 -10.13
C MET A 15 -3.15 1.84 -11.18
N PRO A 16 -3.45 2.10 -12.47
CA PRO A 16 -3.37 1.07 -13.51
C PRO A 16 -1.97 0.45 -13.62
N GLU A 17 -0.92 1.25 -13.41
CA GLU A 17 0.48 0.80 -13.48
C GLU A 17 0.85 -0.16 -12.34
N TRP A 18 0.15 -0.11 -11.20
CA TRP A 18 0.43 -0.93 -10.02
C TRP A 18 -0.57 -2.06 -9.85
N GLU A 19 -1.38 -2.37 -10.87
CA GLU A 19 -2.42 -3.40 -10.77
C GLU A 19 -1.85 -4.77 -10.39
N ARG A 20 -0.69 -5.13 -10.96
CA ARG A 20 -0.04 -6.43 -10.71
C ARG A 20 0.53 -6.53 -9.28
N GLU A 21 0.92 -5.40 -8.72
CA GLU A 21 1.47 -5.28 -7.37
C GLU A 21 0.37 -5.30 -6.30
N CYS A 22 -0.88 -5.06 -6.67
CA CYS A 22 -2.01 -5.18 -5.76
C CYS A 22 -2.37 -6.64 -5.48
N MET A 23 -3.01 -6.87 -4.33
CA MET A 23 -3.47 -8.18 -3.91
C MET A 23 -4.47 -8.78 -4.91
N SER A 24 -4.25 -10.03 -5.30
CA SER A 24 -5.22 -10.77 -6.12
C SER A 24 -6.41 -11.28 -5.30
N TYR A 25 -7.31 -10.36 -4.92
CA TYR A 25 -8.54 -10.70 -4.18
C TYR A 25 -9.40 -11.75 -4.91
N LYS A 26 -9.37 -11.76 -6.24
CA LYS A 26 -10.08 -12.75 -7.06
C LYS A 26 -9.54 -14.16 -6.83
N ASN A 27 -8.22 -14.34 -6.87
CA ASN A 27 -7.58 -15.65 -6.74
C ASN A 27 -7.70 -16.17 -5.30
N LEU A 28 -7.48 -15.31 -4.31
CA LEU A 28 -7.69 -15.64 -2.90
C LEU A 28 -9.12 -16.09 -2.62
N LYS A 29 -10.11 -15.37 -3.16
CA LYS A 29 -11.52 -15.74 -3.01
C LYS A 29 -11.82 -17.07 -3.71
N LYS A 30 -11.24 -17.35 -4.88
CA LYS A 30 -11.41 -18.62 -5.58
C LYS A 30 -10.86 -19.78 -4.76
N GLN A 31 -9.62 -19.66 -4.27
CA GLN A 31 -9.02 -20.69 -3.42
C GLN A 31 -9.85 -20.93 -2.16
N LEU A 32 -10.26 -19.84 -1.49
CA LEU A 32 -11.12 -19.96 -0.30
C LEU A 32 -12.46 -20.66 -0.58
N ASN A 33 -13.01 -20.50 -1.78
CA ASN A 33 -14.25 -21.18 -2.16
C ASN A 33 -14.04 -22.67 -2.46
N LEU A 34 -12.94 -23.03 -3.13
CA LEU A 34 -12.58 -24.41 -3.50
C LEU A 34 -12.09 -25.25 -2.33
N MET A 35 -11.77 -24.59 -1.22
CA MET A 35 -11.30 -25.21 0.01
C MET A 35 -12.32 -26.22 0.57
N ASP A 36 -11.84 -27.45 0.73
CA ASP A 36 -12.52 -28.59 1.33
C ASP A 36 -12.51 -28.44 2.87
N PRO A 37 -13.66 -28.62 3.56
CA PRO A 37 -13.74 -28.53 5.02
C PRO A 37 -12.79 -29.46 5.78
N GLU A 38 -12.39 -30.59 5.19
CA GLU A 38 -11.53 -31.60 5.84
C GLU A 38 -10.03 -31.41 5.55
N ASN A 39 -9.69 -30.69 4.47
CA ASN A 39 -8.32 -30.46 4.04
C ASN A 39 -7.80 -29.11 4.58
N ARG A 40 -6.72 -29.19 5.34
CA ARG A 40 -6.04 -28.06 6.00
C ARG A 40 -5.91 -26.86 5.06
N ASP A 41 -6.27 -25.68 5.57
CA ASP A 41 -6.24 -24.34 4.94
C ASP A 41 -4.85 -23.89 4.40
N GLU A 42 -3.86 -24.79 4.37
CA GLU A 42 -2.47 -24.51 4.00
C GLU A 42 -2.34 -23.82 2.64
N GLY A 43 -3.09 -24.26 1.62
CA GLY A 43 -3.03 -23.67 0.28
C GLY A 43 -3.45 -22.19 0.24
N PHE A 44 -4.48 -21.81 1.00
CA PHE A 44 -4.90 -20.41 1.09
C PHE A 44 -4.01 -19.61 2.02
N LYS A 45 -3.57 -20.18 3.16
CA LYS A 45 -2.58 -19.53 4.04
C LYS A 45 -1.31 -19.19 3.25
N GLN A 46 -0.81 -20.12 2.44
CA GLN A 46 0.36 -19.89 1.59
C GLN A 46 0.10 -18.83 0.51
N LEU A 47 -1.04 -18.89 -0.18
CA LEU A 47 -1.38 -17.87 -1.18
C LEU A 47 -1.51 -16.47 -0.55
N LEU A 48 -2.16 -16.37 0.60
CA LEU A 48 -2.31 -15.12 1.34
C LEU A 48 -0.96 -14.57 1.82
N LYS A 49 -0.06 -15.45 2.30
CA LYS A 49 1.30 -15.09 2.67
C LYS A 49 2.09 -14.55 1.47
N ASN A 50 1.99 -15.20 0.30
CA ASN A 50 2.65 -14.74 -0.93
C ASN A 50 2.16 -13.35 -1.36
N GLU A 51 0.85 -13.12 -1.32
CA GLU A 51 0.27 -11.81 -1.64
C GLU A 51 0.72 -10.74 -0.63
N LEU A 52 0.82 -11.08 0.66
CA LEU A 52 1.28 -10.19 1.71
C LEU A 52 2.76 -9.79 1.52
N VAL A 53 3.63 -10.75 1.20
CA VAL A 53 5.04 -10.50 0.89
C VAL A 53 5.17 -9.58 -0.31
N LYS A 54 4.45 -9.85 -1.41
CA LYS A 54 4.44 -9.00 -2.61
C LYS A 54 4.04 -7.56 -2.28
N MET A 55 2.93 -7.37 -1.58
CA MET A 55 2.47 -6.03 -1.21
C MET A 55 3.46 -5.30 -0.32
N ASN A 56 4.04 -6.01 0.66
CA ASN A 56 5.00 -5.41 1.58
C ASN A 56 6.31 -5.03 0.87
N ASP A 57 6.83 -5.88 -0.02
CA ASP A 57 8.06 -5.61 -0.77
C ASP A 57 7.85 -4.41 -1.71
N PHE A 58 6.74 -4.34 -2.44
CA PHE A 58 6.41 -3.17 -3.27
C PHE A 58 6.28 -1.89 -2.45
N PHE A 59 5.49 -1.93 -1.37
CA PHE A 59 5.25 -0.77 -0.52
C PHE A 59 6.54 -0.26 0.14
N SER A 60 7.37 -1.16 0.68
CA SER A 60 8.62 -0.80 1.35
C SER A 60 9.59 -0.12 0.39
N LYS A 61 9.73 -0.66 -0.83
CA LYS A 61 10.57 -0.07 -1.86
C LYS A 61 10.10 1.34 -2.24
N LYS A 62 8.79 1.53 -2.43
CA LYS A 62 8.23 2.85 -2.76
C LYS A 62 8.30 3.84 -1.61
N GLU A 63 8.09 3.39 -0.38
CA GLU A 63 8.23 4.24 0.80
C GLU A 63 9.67 4.76 0.94
N GLU A 64 10.67 3.92 0.72
CA GLU A 64 12.09 4.31 0.74
C GLU A 64 12.43 5.29 -0.40
N GLU A 65 12.01 4.98 -1.64
CA GLU A 65 12.15 5.88 -2.80
C GLU A 65 11.58 7.27 -2.51
N TYR A 66 10.40 7.33 -1.88
CA TYR A 66 9.73 8.59 -1.58
C TYR A 66 10.38 9.34 -0.42
N LYS A 67 10.89 8.63 0.59
CA LYS A 67 11.67 9.25 1.68
C LYS A 67 12.93 9.92 1.11
N ASN A 68 13.65 9.22 0.23
CA ASN A 68 14.87 9.76 -0.38
C ASN A 68 14.56 10.98 -1.26
N ARG A 69 13.58 10.88 -2.19
CA ARG A 69 13.19 12.02 -3.03
C ARG A 69 12.73 13.23 -2.21
N PHE A 70 12.02 13.00 -1.10
CA PHE A 70 11.58 14.11 -0.26
C PHE A 70 12.73 14.81 0.47
N GLN A 71 13.79 14.08 0.84
CA GLN A 71 14.98 14.73 1.40
C GLN A 71 15.70 15.58 0.35
N GLU A 72 15.83 15.10 -0.89
CA GLU A 72 16.38 15.90 -2.00
C GLU A 72 15.58 17.19 -2.20
N LEU A 73 14.25 17.09 -2.26
CA LEU A 73 13.37 18.28 -2.38
C LEU A 73 13.54 19.25 -1.20
N LYS A 74 13.74 18.76 0.03
CA LYS A 74 14.00 19.64 1.18
C LYS A 74 15.33 20.37 1.05
N SER A 75 16.36 19.74 0.50
CA SER A 75 17.63 20.39 0.21
C SER A 75 17.46 21.44 -0.89
N GLU A 76 16.77 21.12 -1.98
CA GLU A 76 16.46 22.08 -3.05
C GLU A 76 15.72 23.31 -2.50
N VAL A 77 14.74 23.11 -1.61
CA VAL A 77 14.03 24.21 -0.91
C VAL A 77 14.96 25.08 -0.06
N ALA A 78 15.95 24.47 0.61
CA ALA A 78 16.87 25.21 1.49
C ALA A 78 17.88 26.07 0.71
N GLU A 79 18.12 25.75 -0.56
CA GLU A 79 19.06 26.42 -1.45
C GLU A 79 18.38 27.44 -2.40
N LEU A 80 17.09 27.76 -2.17
CA LEU A 80 16.36 28.71 -3.02
C LEU A 80 16.87 30.14 -2.87
N ASP A 81 17.37 30.69 -3.98
CA ASP A 81 17.91 32.06 -4.07
C ASP A 81 16.93 33.07 -4.68
N ASN A 82 15.92 32.62 -5.46
CA ASN A 82 14.95 33.50 -6.14
C ASN A 82 13.56 32.86 -6.37
N ASP A 83 12.60 33.68 -6.82
CA ASP A 83 11.19 33.32 -7.02
C ASP A 83 10.93 32.39 -8.23
N GLU A 84 11.76 32.46 -9.28
CA GLU A 84 11.60 31.60 -10.45
C GLU A 84 11.98 30.14 -10.10
N ASP A 85 13.07 29.96 -9.38
CA ASP A 85 13.50 28.66 -8.84
C ASP A 85 12.48 28.09 -7.85
N ALA A 86 11.85 28.94 -7.04
CA ALA A 86 10.78 28.52 -6.12
C ALA A 86 9.59 27.91 -6.87
N THR A 87 9.22 28.45 -8.05
CA THR A 87 8.11 27.94 -8.86
C THR A 87 8.36 26.51 -9.33
N TYR A 88 9.58 26.20 -9.77
CA TYR A 88 9.95 24.84 -10.20
C TYR A 88 9.92 23.86 -9.03
N VAL A 89 10.49 24.23 -7.88
CA VAL A 89 10.50 23.38 -6.68
C VAL A 89 9.09 23.13 -6.14
N ILE A 90 8.20 24.13 -6.19
CA ILE A 90 6.77 23.96 -5.86
C ILE A 90 6.11 22.93 -6.77
N ALA A 91 6.33 23.03 -8.09
CA ALA A 91 5.76 22.10 -9.06
C ALA A 91 6.21 20.66 -8.79
N ASP A 92 7.49 20.47 -8.48
CA ASP A 92 8.08 19.18 -8.15
C ASP A 92 7.54 18.61 -6.82
N LEU A 93 7.38 19.44 -5.80
CA LEU A 93 6.74 19.05 -4.54
C LEU A 93 5.28 18.66 -4.73
N LEU A 94 4.52 19.35 -5.57
CA LEU A 94 3.13 18.99 -5.89
C LEU A 94 3.07 17.65 -6.63
N GLN A 95 3.98 17.40 -7.57
CA GLN A 95 4.08 16.12 -8.27
C GLN A 95 4.45 14.99 -7.30
N PHE A 96 5.38 15.25 -6.38
CA PHE A 96 5.75 14.32 -5.32
C PHE A 96 4.56 14.02 -4.38
N HIS A 97 3.83 15.04 -3.93
CA HIS A 97 2.62 14.90 -3.12
C HIS A 97 1.59 14.00 -3.83
N HIS A 98 1.36 14.19 -5.13
CA HIS A 98 0.45 13.35 -5.90
C HIS A 98 0.88 11.86 -5.89
N LYS A 99 2.17 11.59 -6.11
CA LYS A 99 2.74 10.23 -6.04
C LYS A 99 2.57 9.62 -4.65
N LEU A 100 2.79 10.41 -3.60
CA LEU A 100 2.61 9.99 -2.21
C LEU A 100 1.15 9.62 -1.89
N VAL A 101 0.21 10.44 -2.33
CA VAL A 101 -1.23 10.18 -2.21
C VAL A 101 -1.62 8.90 -2.98
N LEU A 102 -1.02 8.65 -4.15
CA LEU A 102 -1.26 7.41 -4.90
C LEU A 102 -0.82 6.17 -4.11
N LEU A 103 0.33 6.22 -3.42
CA LEU A 103 0.82 5.13 -2.56
C LEU A 103 -0.05 4.93 -1.31
N LEU A 104 -0.59 6.01 -0.74
CA LEU A 104 -1.60 5.92 0.33
C LEU A 104 -2.87 5.20 -0.14
N HIS A 105 -3.34 5.49 -1.36
CA HIS A 105 -4.48 4.76 -1.94
C HIS A 105 -4.16 3.29 -2.16
N TYR A 106 -2.95 2.97 -2.64
CA TYR A 106 -2.48 1.59 -2.77
C TYR A 106 -2.55 0.87 -1.43
N HIS A 107 -1.99 1.47 -0.37
CA HIS A 107 -2.02 0.89 0.97
C HIS A 107 -3.46 0.66 1.46
N ALA A 108 -4.30 1.70 1.42
CA ALA A 108 -5.66 1.65 1.93
C ALA A 108 -6.51 0.58 1.23
N LEU A 109 -6.42 0.48 -0.10
CA LEU A 109 -7.18 -0.53 -0.86
C LEU A 109 -6.70 -1.93 -0.51
N ASN A 110 -5.39 -2.18 -0.58
CA ASN A 110 -4.82 -3.49 -0.32
C ASN A 110 -5.09 -3.96 1.12
N PHE A 111 -5.00 -3.05 2.10
CA PHE A 111 -5.26 -3.35 3.50
C PHE A 111 -6.74 -3.69 3.75
N ASP A 112 -7.69 -2.93 3.18
CA ASP A 112 -9.12 -3.30 3.26
C ASP A 112 -9.37 -4.65 2.57
N GLY A 113 -8.75 -4.89 1.42
CA GLY A 113 -8.79 -6.19 0.74
C GLY A 113 -8.34 -7.34 1.65
N PHE A 114 -7.20 -7.17 2.32
CA PHE A 114 -6.62 -8.14 3.24
C PHE A 114 -7.55 -8.42 4.43
N LEU A 115 -8.07 -7.37 5.09
CA LEU A 115 -9.02 -7.53 6.18
C LEU A 115 -10.32 -8.23 5.72
N LYS A 116 -10.82 -7.90 4.52
CA LYS A 116 -12.01 -8.53 3.96
C LYS A 116 -11.79 -10.01 3.67
N ILE A 117 -10.61 -10.41 3.18
CA ILE A 117 -10.36 -11.83 2.87
C ILE A 117 -10.15 -12.64 4.15
N ILE A 118 -9.45 -12.10 5.15
CA ILE A 118 -9.32 -12.70 6.48
C ILE A 118 -10.69 -12.89 7.13
N LYS A 119 -11.53 -11.85 7.12
CA LYS A 119 -12.89 -11.92 7.68
C LYS A 119 -13.74 -12.97 6.95
N LYS A 120 -13.54 -13.12 5.64
CA LYS A 120 -14.23 -14.13 4.84
C LYS A 120 -13.77 -15.54 5.21
N HIS A 121 -12.46 -15.74 5.40
CA HIS A 121 -11.90 -17.01 5.86
C HIS A 121 -12.47 -17.40 7.22
N LYS A 122 -12.37 -16.52 8.22
CA LYS A 122 -12.95 -16.73 9.57
C LYS A 122 -14.42 -17.14 9.51
N LYS A 123 -15.22 -16.52 8.63
CA LYS A 123 -16.64 -16.85 8.48
C LYS A 123 -16.85 -18.27 7.91
N LYS A 124 -15.95 -18.76 7.07
CA LYS A 124 -16.07 -20.08 6.43
C LYS A 124 -15.53 -21.20 7.32
N THR A 125 -14.40 -20.99 7.98
CA THR A 125 -13.67 -22.04 8.73
C THR A 125 -13.79 -21.93 10.23
N GLY A 126 -14.24 -20.79 10.77
CA GLY A 126 -14.20 -20.49 12.20
C GLY A 126 -12.81 -20.12 12.73
N GLU A 127 -11.75 -20.36 11.95
CA GLU A 127 -10.36 -20.11 12.35
C GLU A 127 -9.98 -18.63 12.29
N LEU A 128 -9.19 -18.21 13.27
CA LEU A 128 -8.55 -16.90 13.32
C LEU A 128 -7.12 -16.99 12.78
N PHE A 129 -6.70 -15.98 12.02
CA PHE A 129 -5.29 -15.79 11.70
C PHE A 129 -4.57 -15.24 12.93
N SER A 130 -3.45 -15.86 13.30
CA SER A 130 -2.59 -15.38 14.38
C SER A 130 -1.83 -14.12 13.97
N LEU A 131 -1.38 -13.34 14.96
CA LEU A 131 -0.42 -12.25 14.74
C LEU A 131 0.88 -12.74 14.10
N SER A 132 1.31 -13.97 14.40
CA SER A 132 2.50 -14.58 13.80
C SER A 132 2.35 -14.82 12.29
N PHE A 133 1.13 -15.11 11.80
CA PHE A 133 0.86 -15.17 10.37
C PHE A 133 1.06 -13.82 9.68
N MET A 134 0.69 -12.73 10.37
CA MET A 134 0.88 -11.38 9.85
C MET A 134 2.36 -11.00 9.85
N GLN A 135 3.14 -11.34 10.87
CA GLN A 135 4.49 -10.80 11.01
C GLN A 135 5.50 -11.25 9.95
N GLY A 136 5.26 -12.36 9.23
CA GLY A 136 6.16 -12.87 8.19
C GLY A 136 7.52 -13.31 8.77
N ASP A 137 8.21 -14.25 8.12
CA ASP A 137 9.32 -14.97 8.77
C ASP A 137 10.62 -14.18 9.02
N ASN A 138 10.65 -12.84 8.91
CA ASN A 138 11.75 -11.96 9.40
C ASN A 138 11.70 -10.49 8.89
N LYS A 139 10.66 -10.07 8.16
CA LYS A 139 10.54 -8.67 7.69
C LYS A 139 9.42 -7.97 8.46
N LYS A 140 9.78 -6.92 9.22
CA LYS A 140 8.80 -5.99 9.79
C LYS A 140 7.80 -5.60 8.69
N LEU A 141 6.51 -5.87 8.88
CA LEU A 141 5.49 -5.47 7.91
C LEU A 141 5.32 -3.94 7.95
N VAL A 142 6.20 -3.24 7.25
CA VAL A 142 6.14 -1.78 7.05
C VAL A 142 4.78 -1.39 6.48
N PHE A 143 4.21 -2.25 5.62
CA PHE A 143 2.86 -2.12 5.12
C PHE A 143 1.79 -1.95 6.21
N ILE A 144 1.91 -2.64 7.36
CA ILE A 144 0.95 -2.49 8.46
C ILE A 144 1.24 -1.23 9.30
N ALA A 145 2.52 -0.90 9.46
CA ALA A 145 2.93 0.22 10.29
C ALA A 145 2.61 1.60 9.67
N ASN A 146 2.49 1.67 8.33
CA ASN A 146 2.13 2.86 7.54
C ASN A 146 2.78 4.17 8.02
N SER A 147 4.01 4.46 7.60
CA SER A 147 4.68 5.73 7.96
C SER A 147 4.37 6.90 7.01
N LEU A 148 3.51 6.70 6.01
CA LEU A 148 3.23 7.69 4.97
C LEU A 148 2.44 8.90 5.44
N ASP A 149 1.60 8.77 6.47
CA ASP A 149 0.82 9.90 6.99
C ASP A 149 1.73 11.01 7.54
N LYS A 150 2.85 10.62 8.18
CA LYS A 150 3.87 11.55 8.63
C LYS A 150 4.58 12.21 7.45
N LEU A 151 4.97 11.42 6.45
CA LEU A 151 5.64 11.95 5.25
C LEU A 151 4.73 12.93 4.49
N LEU A 152 3.42 12.64 4.43
CA LEU A 152 2.43 13.52 3.81
C LEU A 152 2.28 14.83 4.58
N ALA A 153 2.17 14.76 5.91
CA ALA A 153 2.06 15.94 6.74
C ALA A 153 3.28 16.85 6.61
N GLU A 154 4.48 16.27 6.58
CA GLU A 154 5.73 17.02 6.33
C GLU A 154 5.74 17.64 4.93
N CYS A 155 5.35 16.90 3.89
CA CYS A 155 5.29 17.40 2.51
C CYS A 155 4.34 18.59 2.37
N VAL A 156 3.14 18.50 2.95
CA VAL A 156 2.18 19.62 3.00
C VAL A 156 2.74 20.80 3.79
N GLY A 157 3.46 20.53 4.87
CA GLY A 157 4.16 21.57 5.65
C GLY A 157 5.21 22.31 4.81
N THR A 158 6.05 21.60 4.07
CA THR A 158 7.05 22.19 3.17
C THR A 158 6.40 23.03 2.07
N LEU A 159 5.34 22.51 1.42
CA LEU A 159 4.60 23.27 0.40
C LEU A 159 4.04 24.59 0.93
N ARG A 160 3.54 24.63 2.17
CA ARG A 160 3.01 25.85 2.80
C ARG A 160 4.07 26.89 3.12
N LEU A 161 5.35 26.53 3.17
CA LEU A 161 6.42 27.50 3.38
C LEU A 161 6.79 28.26 2.10
N LEU A 162 6.36 27.74 0.93
CA LEU A 162 6.73 28.26 -0.40
C LEU A 162 5.59 28.99 -1.10
N VAL A 163 4.35 28.92 -0.58
CA VAL A 163 3.13 29.51 -1.15
C VAL A 163 2.52 30.48 -0.17
#